data_AF-F0SEU9-F1
#
_entry.id   AF-F0SEU9-F1
#
_cell.length_a   1.000
_cell.length_b   1.000
_cell.length_c   1.000
_cell.angle_alpha   90.00
_cell.angle_beta   90.00
_cell.angle_gamma   90.00
#
_symmetry.space_group_name_H-M   'P 1'
#
loop_
_entity.id
_entity.type
_entity.pdbx_description
1 polymer ?
#
loop_
_entity_poly.entity_id
_entity_poly.type
_entity_poly.pdbx_seq_one_letter_code
_entity_poly.pdbx_strand_id
1 'polypeptide(L)'
;MKWQEFNSWKNQIFSQYNRIQEQVGENDFKKYKLDISCRALNKIALNTLEEKKFTELKKVVTKTLDSIPEKNICKASLKPYYKNTRHLKHYLKTHFNLVPIGYHSLKWGAIGLGFGVPYSYFLSSLLGLFIGLGIGMGIGTYFDRKAEKENKSY
;
A
#
# COMPACT_ATOMS: atom_id res chain seq x y z
N MET A 1 -28.67 -0.73 -5.84
CA MET A 1 -28.06 0.25 -6.76
C MET A 1 -26.55 0.43 -6.54
N LYS A 2 -26.05 0.71 -5.32
CA LYS A 2 -24.61 0.94 -5.03
C LYS A 2 -23.63 -0.18 -5.45
N TRP A 3 -24.06 -1.45 -5.40
CA TRP A 3 -23.21 -2.62 -5.74
C TRP A 3 -22.82 -2.66 -7.23
N GLN A 4 -23.79 -2.44 -8.12
CA GLN A 4 -23.55 -2.49 -9.57
C GLN A 4 -22.67 -1.32 -10.02
N GLU A 5 -22.90 -0.13 -9.46
CA GLU A 5 -22.09 1.05 -9.77
C GLU A 5 -20.63 0.89 -9.31
N PHE A 6 -20.42 0.40 -8.08
CA PHE A 6 -19.08 0.12 -7.59
C PHE A 6 -18.35 -0.91 -8.45
N ASN A 7 -19.01 -2.02 -8.79
CA ASN A 7 -18.39 -3.07 -9.59
C ASN A 7 -18.10 -2.62 -11.02
N SER A 8 -19.00 -1.85 -11.64
CA SER A 8 -18.78 -1.27 -12.96
C SER A 8 -17.56 -0.35 -12.95
N TRP A 9 -17.52 0.59 -12.00
CA TRP A 9 -16.38 1.50 -11.84
C TRP A 9 -15.07 0.75 -11.52
N LYS A 10 -15.11 -0.23 -10.62
CA LYS A 10 -13.95 -1.07 -10.28
C LYS A 10 -13.42 -1.79 -11.52
N ASN A 11 -14.28 -2.38 -12.35
CA ASN A 11 -13.90 -3.07 -13.56
C ASN A 11 -13.29 -2.12 -14.60
N GLN A 12 -13.79 -0.88 -14.70
CA GLN A 12 -13.15 0.16 -15.52
C GLN A 12 -11.74 0.46 -15.04
N ILE A 13 -11.54 0.68 -13.74
CA ILE A 13 -10.20 0.90 -13.17
C ILE A 13 -9.27 -0.28 -13.46
N PHE A 14 -9.75 -1.52 -13.30
CA PHE A 14 -8.96 -2.72 -13.55
C PHE A 14 -8.55 -2.84 -15.01
N SER A 15 -9.46 -2.50 -15.94
CA SER A 15 -9.13 -2.49 -17.38
C SER A 15 -8.02 -1.49 -17.73
N GLN A 16 -7.97 -0.33 -17.08
CA GLN A 16 -6.92 0.66 -17.30
C GLN A 16 -5.58 0.17 -16.76
N TYR A 17 -5.57 -0.46 -15.58
CA TYR A 17 -4.36 -1.07 -15.04
C TYR A 17 -3.86 -2.24 -15.88
N ASN A 18 -4.76 -3.07 -16.44
CA ASN A 18 -4.37 -4.15 -17.35
C ASN A 18 -3.68 -3.60 -18.60
N ARG A 19 -4.19 -2.52 -19.19
CA ARG A 19 -3.53 -1.84 -20.32
C ARG A 19 -2.14 -1.33 -19.95
N ILE A 20 -2.00 -0.71 -18.78
CA ILE A 20 -0.70 -0.25 -18.27
C ILE A 20 0.24 -1.45 -18.10
N GLN A 21 -0.25 -2.56 -17.54
CA GLN A 21 0.53 -3.79 -17.37
C GLN A 21 1.00 -4.36 -18.71
N GLU A 22 0.15 -4.39 -19.73
CA GLU A 22 0.50 -4.81 -21.09
C GLU A 22 1.57 -3.89 -21.71
N GLN A 23 1.49 -2.58 -21.46
CA GLN A 23 2.44 -1.60 -21.99
C GLN A 23 3.82 -1.66 -21.33
N VAL A 24 3.90 -1.84 -20.02
CA VAL A 24 5.18 -1.84 -19.28
C VAL A 24 5.78 -3.24 -19.10
N GLY A 25 4.98 -4.28 -19.33
CA GLY A 25 5.33 -5.64 -18.99
C GLY A 25 5.15 -5.94 -17.49
N GLU A 26 4.88 -7.20 -17.19
CA GLU A 26 4.56 -7.68 -15.84
C GLU A 26 5.66 -7.40 -14.82
N ASN A 27 6.93 -7.52 -15.23
CA ASN A 27 8.09 -7.33 -14.35
C ASN A 27 8.16 -5.89 -13.84
N ASP A 28 8.05 -4.91 -14.73
CA ASP A 28 8.10 -3.49 -14.35
C ASP A 28 6.81 -3.06 -13.63
N PHE A 29 5.65 -3.61 -14.03
CA PHE A 29 4.39 -3.38 -13.33
C PHE A 29 4.46 -3.78 -11.84
N LYS A 30 5.03 -4.95 -11.55
CA LYS A 30 5.27 -5.43 -10.18
C LYS A 30 6.36 -4.63 -9.47
N LYS A 31 7.49 -4.37 -10.14
CA LYS A 31 8.62 -3.61 -9.60
C LYS A 31 8.20 -2.21 -9.14
N TYR A 32 7.37 -1.52 -9.93
CA TYR A 32 6.85 -0.20 -9.61
C TYR A 32 5.59 -0.22 -8.74
N LYS A 33 5.06 -1.41 -8.41
CA LYS A 33 3.87 -1.62 -7.59
C LYS A 33 2.68 -0.80 -8.13
N LEU A 34 2.42 -0.88 -9.43
CA LEU A 34 1.33 -0.14 -10.08
C LEU A 34 -0.04 -0.72 -9.72
N ASP A 35 -0.09 -1.95 -9.20
CA ASP A 35 -1.29 -2.69 -8.82
C ASP A 35 -1.94 -2.28 -7.48
N ILE A 36 -1.39 -1.27 -6.79
CA ILE A 36 -1.80 -0.90 -5.42
C ILE A 36 -3.29 -0.60 -5.34
N SER A 37 -3.84 0.14 -6.30
CA SER A 37 -5.26 0.47 -6.35
C SER A 37 -6.12 -0.78 -6.53
N CYS A 38 -5.71 -1.70 -7.42
CA CYS A 38 -6.43 -2.94 -7.67
C CYS A 38 -6.50 -3.83 -6.41
N ARG A 39 -5.37 -3.99 -5.72
CA ARG A 39 -5.30 -4.76 -4.47
C ARG A 39 -6.19 -4.15 -3.39
N ALA A 40 -6.12 -2.84 -3.20
CA ALA A 40 -6.98 -2.14 -2.25
C ALA A 40 -8.47 -2.31 -2.58
N LEU A 41 -8.88 -2.07 -3.83
CA LEU A 41 -10.28 -2.18 -4.26
C LEU A 41 -10.85 -3.59 -4.11
N ASN A 42 -10.03 -4.63 -4.19
CA ASN A 42 -10.45 -6.01 -3.92
C ASN A 42 -10.73 -6.29 -2.44
N LYS A 43 -10.20 -5.48 -1.52
CA LYS A 43 -10.35 -5.66 -0.07
C LYS A 43 -11.42 -4.76 0.55
N ILE A 44 -11.96 -3.79 -0.19
CA ILE A 44 -12.98 -2.89 0.33
C ILE A 44 -14.30 -3.65 0.51
N ALA A 45 -14.79 -3.68 1.74
CA ALA A 45 -16.09 -4.26 2.07
C ALA A 45 -17.21 -3.27 1.75
N LEU A 46 -18.18 -3.68 0.92
CA LEU A 46 -19.23 -2.80 0.40
C LEU A 46 -20.16 -2.22 1.47
N ASN A 47 -20.31 -2.91 2.59
CA ASN A 47 -21.06 -2.43 3.76
C ASN A 47 -20.44 -1.17 4.39
N THR A 48 -19.16 -0.88 4.14
CA THR A 48 -18.49 0.34 4.62
C THR A 48 -18.60 1.52 3.64
N LEU A 49 -19.17 1.30 2.45
CA LEU A 49 -19.16 2.22 1.33
C LEU A 49 -20.39 3.14 1.32
N GLU A 50 -20.33 4.17 2.16
CA GLU A 50 -21.27 5.30 2.08
C GLU A 50 -21.00 6.14 0.82
N GLU A 51 -22.00 6.87 0.33
CA GLU A 51 -21.90 7.62 -0.93
C GLU A 51 -20.77 8.67 -0.90
N LYS A 52 -20.66 9.43 0.18
CA LYS A 52 -19.57 10.39 0.38
C LYS A 52 -18.20 9.71 0.37
N LYS A 53 -18.06 8.56 1.02
CA LYS A 53 -16.81 7.75 1.03
C LYS A 53 -16.51 7.21 -0.36
N PHE A 54 -17.54 6.80 -1.11
CA PHE A 54 -17.38 6.29 -2.46
C PHE A 54 -16.90 7.37 -3.43
N THR A 55 -17.49 8.57 -3.40
CA THR A 55 -17.08 9.69 -4.24
C THR A 55 -15.63 10.12 -3.97
N GLU A 56 -15.24 10.21 -2.70
CA GLU A 56 -13.86 10.52 -2.33
C GLU A 56 -12.90 9.38 -2.70
N LEU A 57 -13.30 8.12 -2.51
CA LEU A 57 -12.53 6.96 -2.97
C LEU A 57 -12.29 7.01 -4.49
N LYS A 58 -13.33 7.27 -5.29
CA LYS A 58 -13.22 7.43 -6.75
C LYS A 58 -12.19 8.50 -7.07
N LYS A 59 -12.33 9.68 -6.47
CA LYS A 59 -11.43 10.81 -6.69
C LYS A 59 -9.97 10.48 -6.38
N VAL A 60 -9.70 9.84 -5.25
CA VAL A 60 -8.32 9.51 -4.84
C VAL A 60 -7.72 8.39 -5.70
N VAL A 61 -8.51 7.37 -6.07
CA VAL A 61 -8.07 6.27 -6.95
C VAL A 61 -7.83 6.78 -8.37
N THR A 62 -8.78 7.50 -8.96
CA THR A 62 -8.65 8.07 -10.30
C THR A 62 -7.45 9.02 -10.37
N LYS A 63 -7.29 9.92 -9.40
CA LYS A 63 -6.10 10.79 -9.33
C LYS A 63 -4.78 10.01 -9.26
N THR A 64 -4.78 8.86 -8.59
CA THR A 64 -3.58 8.00 -8.51
C THR A 64 -3.30 7.33 -9.86
N LEU A 65 -4.33 6.82 -10.53
CA LEU A 65 -4.24 6.23 -11.86
C LEU A 65 -3.78 7.26 -12.91
N ASP A 66 -4.40 8.44 -12.95
CA ASP A 66 -4.10 9.52 -13.91
C ASP A 66 -2.67 10.09 -13.73
N SER A 67 -2.02 9.77 -12.60
CA SER A 67 -0.62 10.16 -12.36
C SER A 67 0.39 9.20 -12.95
N ILE A 68 -0.07 8.09 -13.52
CA ILE A 68 0.77 7.17 -14.28
C ILE A 68 0.87 7.76 -15.71
N PRO A 69 2.08 8.04 -16.20
CA PRO A 69 2.24 8.59 -17.54
C PRO A 69 1.84 7.55 -18.60
N GLU A 70 1.20 7.99 -19.68
CA GLU A 70 0.74 7.09 -20.75
C GLU A 70 1.87 6.44 -21.55
N LYS A 71 3.05 7.07 -21.57
CA LYS A 71 4.24 6.63 -22.31
C LYS A 71 5.50 6.82 -21.48
N ASN A 72 6.55 6.08 -21.80
CA ASN A 72 7.86 6.19 -21.16
C ASN A 72 7.78 6.02 -19.62
N ILE A 73 7.07 4.99 -19.18
CA ILE A 73 6.91 4.68 -17.76
C ILE A 73 8.25 4.23 -17.19
N CYS A 74 8.80 5.04 -16.30
CA CYS A 74 10.07 4.78 -15.64
C CYS A 74 10.03 5.32 -14.20
N LYS A 75 11.02 4.93 -13.39
CA LYS A 75 11.07 5.33 -11.97
C LYS A 75 10.95 6.86 -11.76
N ALA A 76 11.57 7.65 -12.64
CA ALA A 76 11.56 9.11 -12.55
C ALA A 76 10.18 9.70 -12.91
N SER A 77 9.54 9.18 -13.96
CA SER A 77 8.23 9.66 -14.41
C SER A 77 7.09 9.27 -13.46
N LEU A 78 7.30 8.26 -12.62
CA LEU A 78 6.35 7.82 -11.58
C LEU A 78 6.38 8.63 -10.28
N LYS A 79 7.17 9.71 -10.18
CA LYS A 79 7.19 10.57 -8.98
C LYS A 79 5.79 11.11 -8.58
N PRO A 80 4.93 11.57 -9.51
CA PRO A 80 3.55 11.98 -9.20
C PRO A 80 2.70 10.80 -8.71
N TYR A 81 2.82 9.63 -9.35
CA TYR A 81 2.16 8.39 -8.93
C TYR A 81 2.50 8.03 -7.48
N TYR A 82 3.78 8.04 -7.09
CA TYR A 82 4.17 7.71 -5.72
C TYR A 82 3.64 8.73 -4.69
N LYS A 83 3.57 10.02 -5.05
CA LYS A 83 2.97 11.05 -4.19
C LYS A 83 1.48 10.77 -3.97
N ASN A 84 0.73 10.50 -5.04
CA ASN A 84 -0.70 10.22 -4.93
C ASN A 84 -1.00 8.87 -4.28
N THR A 85 -0.14 7.88 -4.49
CA THR A 85 -0.18 6.60 -3.77
C THR A 85 -0.07 6.78 -2.26
N ARG A 86 0.72 7.76 -1.77
CA ARG A 86 0.79 8.07 -0.33
C ARG A 86 -0.55 8.59 0.19
N HIS A 87 -1.21 9.46 -0.57
CA HIS A 87 -2.54 9.96 -0.23
C HIS A 87 -3.59 8.85 -0.24
N LEU A 88 -3.55 7.96 -1.25
CA LEU A 88 -4.41 6.77 -1.32
C LEU A 88 -4.21 5.86 -0.10
N LYS A 89 -2.97 5.50 0.22
CA LYS A 89 -2.64 4.67 1.40
C LYS A 89 -3.16 5.29 2.70
N HIS A 90 -3.00 6.60 2.85
CA HIS A 90 -3.51 7.30 4.04
C HIS A 90 -5.04 7.25 4.10
N TYR A 91 -5.72 7.53 2.98
CA TYR A 91 -7.18 7.47 2.89
C TYR A 91 -7.72 6.08 3.21
N LEU A 92 -7.13 5.03 2.63
CA LEU A 92 -7.48 3.63 2.87
C LEU A 92 -7.32 3.23 4.33
N LYS A 93 -6.23 3.65 4.97
CA LYS A 93 -5.99 3.40 6.39
C LYS A 93 -7.03 4.11 7.26
N THR A 94 -7.29 5.38 7.01
CA THR A 94 -8.16 6.21 7.86
C THR A 94 -9.64 5.82 7.73
N HIS A 95 -10.11 5.50 6.52
CA HIS A 95 -11.53 5.29 6.25
C HIS A 95 -11.94 3.82 6.11
N PHE A 96 -11.00 2.92 5.77
CA PHE A 96 -11.27 1.49 5.58
C PHE A 96 -10.45 0.59 6.51
N ASN A 97 -9.56 1.17 7.34
CA ASN A 97 -8.62 0.41 8.17
C ASN A 97 -7.78 -0.59 7.35
N LEU A 98 -7.52 -0.25 6.09
CA LEU A 98 -6.73 -1.07 5.17
C LEU A 98 -5.27 -0.61 5.16
N VAL A 99 -4.34 -1.55 5.31
CA VAL A 99 -2.90 -1.28 5.30
C VAL A 99 -2.17 -2.13 4.26
N PRO A 100 -1.10 -1.62 3.62
CA PRO A 100 -0.29 -2.42 2.73
C PRO A 100 0.33 -3.64 3.44
N ILE A 101 0.50 -4.75 2.73
CA ILE A 101 1.28 -5.90 3.22
C ILE A 101 2.66 -5.45 3.71
N GLY A 102 3.06 -5.91 4.90
CA GLY A 102 4.35 -5.58 5.53
C GLY A 102 4.40 -4.21 6.21
N TYR A 103 3.28 -3.49 6.31
CA TYR A 103 3.25 -2.14 6.89
C TYR A 103 3.74 -2.13 8.34
N HIS A 104 3.29 -3.06 9.17
CA HIS A 104 3.68 -3.08 10.58
C HIS A 104 5.11 -3.62 10.76
N SER A 105 5.53 -4.63 10.00
CA SER A 105 6.91 -5.13 10.00
C SER A 105 7.90 -4.03 9.65
N LEU A 106 7.64 -3.25 8.60
CA LEU A 106 8.53 -2.14 8.22
C LEU A 106 8.54 -1.04 9.29
N LYS A 107 7.37 -0.66 9.81
CA LYS A 107 7.26 0.40 10.82
C LYS A 107 7.98 0.01 12.12
N TRP A 108 7.71 -1.18 12.64
CA TRP A 108 8.31 -1.66 13.89
C TRP A 108 9.77 -2.06 13.71
N GLY A 109 10.18 -2.56 12.54
CA GLY A 109 11.58 -2.80 12.21
C GLY A 109 12.40 -1.50 12.21
N ALA A 110 11.87 -0.42 11.63
CA ALA A 110 12.52 0.90 11.66
C ALA A 110 12.63 1.46 13.09
N ILE A 111 11.60 1.28 13.92
CA ILE A 111 11.64 1.63 15.34
C ILE A 111 12.70 0.80 16.06
N GLY A 112 12.73 -0.52 15.81
CA GLY A 112 13.71 -1.45 16.36
C GLY A 112 15.14 -1.08 16.01
N LEU A 113 15.40 -0.66 14.77
CA LEU A 113 16.69 -0.11 14.35
C LEU A 113 17.03 1.20 15.10
N GLY A 114 16.06 2.10 15.24
CA GLY A 114 16.25 3.36 15.97
C GLY A 114 16.65 3.16 17.44
N PHE A 115 16.14 2.12 18.09
CA PHE A 115 16.54 1.73 19.45
C PHE A 115 17.83 0.89 19.48
N GLY A 116 18.08 0.07 18.46
CA GLY A 116 19.26 -0.80 18.38
C GLY A 116 20.58 -0.06 18.15
N VAL A 117 20.55 1.08 17.43
CA VAL A 117 21.76 1.88 17.17
C VAL A 117 22.39 2.44 18.45
N PRO A 118 21.66 3.13 19.36
CA PRO A 118 22.22 3.55 20.65
C PRO A 118 22.71 2.37 21.51
N TYR A 119 21.98 1.25 21.48
CA TYR A 119 22.32 0.06 22.26
C TYR A 119 23.58 -0.65 21.73
N SER A 120 23.85 -0.55 20.43
CA SER A 120 25.06 -1.08 19.80
C SER A 120 26.34 -0.38 20.27
N TYR A 121 26.24 0.90 20.66
CA TYR A 121 27.34 1.66 21.25
C TYR A 121 27.63 1.22 22.69
N PHE A 122 26.60 0.78 23.43
CA PHE A 122 26.72 0.31 24.81
C PHE A 122 27.19 -1.15 24.93
N LEU A 123 26.77 -1.99 23.98
CA LEU A 123 27.11 -3.42 23.94
C LEU A 123 28.34 -3.77 23.08
N SER A 124 29.05 -2.76 22.56
CA SER A 124 30.24 -2.91 21.70
C SER A 124 30.10 -3.97 20.61
N SER A 125 28.95 -4.03 19.91
CA SER A 125 28.75 -4.98 18.82
C SER A 125 27.50 -4.70 17.97
N LEU A 126 27.53 -5.24 16.75
CA LEU A 126 26.37 -5.40 15.86
C LEU A 126 25.18 -6.12 16.54
N LEU A 127 25.40 -6.82 17.66
CA LEU A 127 24.37 -7.48 18.47
C LEU A 127 23.23 -6.54 18.88
N GLY A 128 23.52 -5.30 19.27
CA GLY A 128 22.47 -4.32 19.64
C GLY A 128 21.54 -3.99 18.47
N LEU A 129 22.11 -3.89 17.26
CA LEU A 129 21.35 -3.68 16.02
C LEU A 129 20.48 -4.89 15.68
N PHE A 130 21.04 -6.11 15.77
CA PHE A 130 20.30 -7.35 15.49
C PHE A 130 19.16 -7.60 16.49
N ILE A 131 19.39 -7.32 17.78
CA ILE A 131 18.35 -7.46 18.82
C ILE A 131 17.22 -6.45 18.58
N GLY A 132 17.57 -5.18 18.36
CA GLY A 132 16.59 -4.13 18.09
C GLY A 132 15.75 -4.43 16.84
N LEU A 133 16.39 -4.82 15.74
CA LEU A 133 15.72 -5.21 14.51
C LEU A 133 14.89 -6.49 14.67
N GLY A 134 15.40 -7.49 15.39
CA GLY A 134 14.69 -8.75 15.66
C GLY A 134 13.40 -8.54 16.45
N ILE A 135 13.44 -7.76 17.53
CA ILE A 135 12.26 -7.42 18.34
C ILE A 135 11.27 -6.58 17.51
N GLY A 136 11.77 -5.56 16.80
CA GLY A 136 10.96 -4.72 15.93
C GLY A 136 10.23 -5.51 14.84
N MET A 137 10.95 -6.40 14.14
CA MET A 137 10.34 -7.26 13.13
C MET A 137 9.40 -8.30 13.74
N GLY A 138 9.71 -8.89 14.89
CA GLY A 138 8.84 -9.83 15.59
C GLY A 138 7.47 -9.22 15.94
N ILE A 139 7.48 -8.02 16.53
CA ILE A 139 6.23 -7.29 16.85
C ILE A 139 5.49 -6.91 15.56
N GLY A 140 6.21 -6.41 14.57
CA GLY A 140 5.59 -5.99 13.32
C GLY A 140 4.97 -7.13 12.51
N THR A 141 5.61 -8.29 12.46
CA THR A 141 5.08 -9.48 11.78
C THR A 141 3.84 -10.03 12.47
N TYR A 142 3.76 -9.95 13.81
CA TYR A 142 2.54 -10.29 14.55
C TYR A 142 1.36 -9.41 14.13
N PHE A 143 1.56 -8.09 14.04
CA PHE A 143 0.50 -7.17 13.59
C PHE A 143 0.14 -7.34 12.12
N ASP A 144 1.11 -7.63 11.24
CA ASP A 144 0.82 -7.92 9.83
C ASP A 144 -0.01 -9.20 9.68
N ARG A 145 0.33 -10.28 10.43
CA ARG A 145 -0.47 -11.52 10.46
C ARG A 145 -1.88 -11.27 10.98
N LYS A 146 -2.04 -10.40 11.98
CA LYS A 146 -3.35 -10.01 12.49
C LYS A 146 -4.16 -9.27 11.42
N ALA A 147 -3.55 -8.31 10.73
CA ALA A 147 -4.20 -7.57 9.65
C ALA A 147 -4.61 -8.50 8.49
N GLU A 148 -3.79 -9.50 8.17
CA GLU A 148 -4.11 -10.52 7.16
C GLU A 148 -5.29 -11.39 7.57
N LYS A 149 -5.30 -11.91 8.81
CA LYS A 149 -6.43 -12.69 9.36
C LYS A 149 -7.74 -11.90 9.36
N GLU A 150 -7.66 -10.59 9.59
CA GLU A 150 -8.82 -9.69 9.59
C GLU A 150 -9.21 -9.17 8.19
N ASN A 151 -8.55 -9.63 7.11
CA ASN A 151 -8.73 -9.12 5.73
C ASN A 151 -8.51 -7.59 5.59
N LYS A 152 -7.67 -7.03 6.46
CA LYS A 152 -7.32 -5.60 6.50
C LYS A 152 -5.98 -5.30 5.81
N SER A 153 -5.32 -6.29 5.24
CA SER A 153 -4.09 -6.12 4.46
C SER A 153 -4.35 -6.24 2.95
N TYR A 154 -3.61 -5.46 2.15
CA TYR A 154 -3.68 -5.47 0.69
C TYR A 154 -2.32 -5.31 0.01
#